data_AF-A0A0F9CZP4-F1
#
_entry.id   AF-A0A0F9CZP4-F1
#
_cell.length_a   1.000
_cell.length_b   1.000
_cell.length_c   1.000
_cell.angle_alpha   90.00
_cell.angle_beta   90.00
_cell.angle_gamma   90.00
#
_symmetry.space_group_name_H-M   'P 1'
#
loop_
_entity.id
_entity.type
_entity.pdbx_description
1 polymer ?
#
loop_
_entity_poly.entity_id
_entity_poly.type
_entity_poly.pdbx_seq_one_letter_code
_entity_poly.pdbx_strand_id
1 'polypeptide(L)'
;MWALRWCSTVCYTGSMETVCSRCGKTYDYRPATGVCKTLCHACMVWRGRQRRKARALEYKGGKCQQCGYNKCAAALQFHHTKPEEKTHTISYLIIRARPWEVIKTELDKCIVLCANCHAEVSSSASSGQW
;
A
#
# COMPACT_ATOMS: atom_id res chain seq x y z
N MET A 1 11.78 -49.44 15.62
CA MET A 1 10.52 -49.44 14.87
C MET A 1 9.46 -48.73 15.69
N TRP A 2 9.30 -47.42 15.51
CA TRP A 2 8.22 -46.64 16.16
C TRP A 2 7.29 -46.15 15.07
N ALA A 3 6.06 -46.65 15.12
CA ALA A 3 5.03 -46.45 14.14
C ALA A 3 4.65 -44.97 14.04
N LEU A 4 4.71 -44.43 12.82
CA LEU A 4 4.11 -43.17 12.45
C LEU A 4 2.60 -43.27 12.70
N ARG A 5 2.14 -42.62 13.77
CA ARG A 5 0.72 -42.37 14.02
C ARG A 5 0.29 -41.29 13.02
N TRP A 6 -0.18 -41.72 11.86
CA TRP A 6 -0.84 -40.85 10.89
C TRP A 6 -2.10 -40.28 11.57
N CYS A 7 -2.01 -39.05 12.06
CA CYS A 7 -3.18 -38.28 12.43
C CYS A 7 -3.92 -37.98 11.12
N SER A 8 -4.98 -38.74 10.88
CA SER A 8 -5.96 -38.56 9.81
C SER A 8 -6.75 -37.27 10.00
N THR A 9 -6.04 -36.14 9.97
CA THR A 9 -6.68 -34.86 9.71
C THR A 9 -6.88 -34.85 8.22
N VAL A 10 -8.12 -35.08 7.79
CA VAL A 10 -8.54 -34.83 6.42
C VAL A 10 -8.17 -33.37 6.13
N CYS A 11 -7.02 -33.14 5.51
CA CYS A 11 -6.71 -31.87 4.89
C CYS A 11 -7.79 -31.71 3.83
N TYR A 12 -8.80 -30.89 4.09
CA TYR A 12 -9.83 -30.60 3.08
C TYR A 12 -9.12 -29.85 1.95
N THR A 13 -8.64 -30.60 0.97
CA THR A 13 -7.83 -30.14 -0.18
C THR A 13 -8.69 -29.50 -1.27
N GLY A 14 -9.99 -29.35 -1.02
CA GLY A 14 -10.92 -28.75 -1.98
C GLY A 14 -10.69 -27.24 -2.12
N SER A 15 -10.16 -26.80 -3.27
CA SER A 15 -10.38 -25.44 -3.74
C SER A 15 -11.85 -25.26 -4.10
N MET A 16 -12.44 -24.14 -3.70
CA MET A 16 -13.80 -23.76 -4.09
C MET A 16 -13.71 -22.58 -5.03
N GLU A 17 -14.39 -22.65 -6.17
CA GLU A 17 -14.55 -21.48 -7.04
C GLU A 17 -15.44 -20.44 -6.36
N THR A 18 -15.01 -19.19 -6.39
CA THR A 18 -15.77 -18.05 -5.85
C THR A 18 -15.53 -16.81 -6.69
N VAL A 19 -16.41 -15.80 -6.55
CA VAL A 19 -16.34 -14.55 -7.31
C VAL A 19 -15.87 -13.41 -6.41
N CYS A 20 -14.89 -12.65 -6.90
CA CYS A 20 -14.39 -11.47 -6.19
C CYS A 20 -15.44 -10.36 -6.17
N SER A 21 -15.84 -9.91 -4.97
CA SER A 21 -16.86 -8.86 -4.80
C SER A 21 -16.45 -7.48 -5.31
N ARG A 22 -15.15 -7.26 -5.59
CA ARG A 22 -14.62 -5.99 -6.09
C ARG A 22 -14.45 -5.95 -7.61
N CYS A 23 -13.89 -7.01 -8.20
CA CYS A 23 -13.53 -7.02 -9.62
C CYS A 23 -14.31 -8.03 -10.46
N GLY A 24 -15.22 -8.80 -9.86
CA GLY A 24 -16.05 -9.79 -10.55
C GLY A 24 -15.30 -11.01 -11.08
N LYS A 25 -13.98 -11.12 -10.86
CA LYS A 25 -13.20 -12.27 -11.34
C LYS A 25 -13.49 -13.50 -10.48
N THR A 26 -13.70 -14.63 -11.14
CA THR A 26 -13.70 -15.96 -10.51
C THR A 26 -12.29 -16.33 -10.09
N TYR A 27 -12.13 -16.95 -8.93
CA TYR A 27 -10.85 -17.44 -8.43
C TYR A 27 -11.02 -18.64 -7.49
N ASP A 28 -9.96 -19.44 -7.38
CA ASP A 28 -9.88 -20.56 -6.45
C ASP A 28 -9.66 -20.07 -5.02
N TYR A 29 -10.65 -20.27 -4.17
CA TYR A 29 -10.51 -20.06 -2.74
C TYR A 29 -10.03 -21.34 -2.05
N ARG A 30 -8.95 -21.22 -1.28
CA ARG A 30 -8.39 -22.29 -0.44
C ARG A 30 -8.35 -21.80 1.01
N PRO A 31 -9.17 -22.34 1.93
CA PRO A 31 -9.20 -21.90 3.32
C PRO A 31 -7.84 -21.96 4.03
N ALA A 32 -7.03 -22.97 3.70
CA ALA A 32 -5.73 -23.21 4.33
C ALA A 32 -4.62 -22.22 3.92
N THR A 33 -4.81 -21.41 2.87
CA THR A 33 -3.75 -20.52 2.34
C THR A 33 -3.85 -19.08 2.85
N GLY A 34 -4.76 -18.78 3.77
CA GLY A 34 -4.95 -17.43 4.32
C GLY A 34 -5.51 -16.42 3.30
N VAL A 35 -6.02 -16.90 2.16
CA VAL A 35 -6.67 -16.07 1.14
C VAL A 35 -8.09 -15.73 1.58
N CYS A 36 -8.61 -14.58 1.16
CA CYS A 36 -9.96 -14.14 1.50
C CYS A 36 -11.01 -14.82 0.60
N LYS A 37 -12.18 -15.21 1.15
CA LYS A 37 -13.30 -15.78 0.39
C LYS A 37 -14.07 -14.75 -0.47
N THR A 38 -13.95 -13.46 -0.15
CA THR A 38 -14.71 -12.38 -0.80
C THR A 38 -13.89 -11.53 -1.77
N LEU A 39 -12.56 -11.51 -1.62
CA LEU A 39 -11.66 -10.75 -2.48
C LEU A 39 -10.54 -11.64 -3.02
N CYS A 40 -10.34 -11.60 -4.34
CA CYS A 40 -9.18 -12.22 -4.94
C CYS A 40 -7.87 -11.60 -4.40
N HIS A 41 -6.77 -12.36 -4.47
CA HIS A 41 -5.47 -11.94 -3.93
C HIS A 41 -5.03 -10.55 -4.43
N ALA A 42 -5.17 -10.27 -5.74
CA ALA A 42 -4.84 -8.97 -6.31
C ALA A 42 -5.67 -7.82 -5.69
N CYS A 43 -6.96 -8.03 -5.46
CA CYS A 43 -7.83 -7.03 -4.84
C CYS A 43 -7.55 -6.85 -3.36
N MET A 44 -7.22 -7.93 -2.64
CA MET A 44 -6.78 -7.87 -1.25
C MET A 44 -5.48 -7.06 -1.12
N VAL A 45 -4.48 -7.37 -1.96
CA VAL A 45 -3.20 -6.64 -1.99
C VAL A 45 -3.42 -5.17 -2.33
N TRP A 46 -4.24 -4.86 -3.35
CA TRP A 46 -4.59 -3.48 -3.67
C TRP A 46 -5.23 -2.76 -2.48
N ARG A 47 -6.21 -3.38 -1.81
CA ARG A 47 -6.88 -2.81 -0.62
C ARG A 47 -5.87 -2.55 0.50
N GLY A 48 -4.94 -3.48 0.72
CA GLY A 48 -3.85 -3.32 1.67
C GLY A 48 -2.93 -2.15 1.35
N ARG A 49 -2.62 -1.92 0.06
CA ARG A 49 -1.82 -0.76 -0.37
C ARG A 49 -2.56 0.56 -0.14
N GLN A 50 -3.85 0.63 -0.48
CA GLN A 50 -4.66 1.83 -0.26
C GLN A 50 -4.76 2.20 1.23
N ARG A 51 -5.00 1.20 2.10
CA ARG A 51 -5.04 1.41 3.56
C ARG A 51 -3.74 1.99 4.11
N ARG A 52 -2.59 1.49 3.64
CA ARG A 52 -1.28 1.95 4.10
C ARG A 52 -0.93 3.33 3.54
N LYS A 53 -1.30 3.62 2.28
CA LYS A 53 -1.18 4.98 1.73
C LYS A 53 -2.04 5.97 2.51
N ALA A 54 -3.30 5.62 2.82
CA ALA A 54 -4.19 6.46 3.62
C ALA A 54 -3.61 6.76 5.01
N ARG A 55 -3.13 5.73 5.72
CA ARG A 55 -2.46 5.90 7.03
C ARG A 55 -1.21 6.80 6.94
N ALA A 56 -0.42 6.64 5.89
CA ALA A 56 0.77 7.47 5.66
C ALA A 56 0.41 8.94 5.36
N LEU A 57 -0.68 9.18 4.61
CA LEU A 57 -1.18 10.54 4.35
C LEU A 57 -1.74 11.18 5.61
N GLU A 58 -2.52 10.44 6.40
CA GLU A 58 -3.07 10.90 7.68
C GLU A 58 -1.96 11.33 8.65
N TYR A 59 -0.89 10.53 8.76
CA TYR A 59 0.29 10.87 9.55
C TYR A 59 0.95 12.20 9.13
N LYS A 60 0.87 12.55 7.84
CA LYS A 60 1.40 13.80 7.28
C LYS A 60 0.39 14.93 7.15
N GLY A 61 -0.82 14.77 7.70
CA GLY A 61 -1.87 15.78 7.74
C GLY A 61 -2.82 15.79 6.54
N GLY A 62 -2.73 14.82 5.63
CA GLY A 62 -3.76 14.53 4.61
C GLY A 62 -3.97 15.60 3.53
N LYS A 63 -3.07 16.58 3.42
CA LYS A 63 -3.16 17.68 2.46
C LYS A 63 -1.80 18.01 1.85
N CYS A 64 -1.82 18.65 0.69
CA CYS A 64 -0.62 19.24 0.11
C CYS A 64 -0.06 20.31 1.06
N GLN A 65 1.22 20.21 1.39
CA GLN A 65 1.88 21.16 2.31
C GLN A 65 2.25 22.49 1.62
N GLN A 66 2.17 22.56 0.30
CA GLN A 66 2.43 23.78 -0.48
C GLN A 66 1.15 24.56 -0.80
N CYS A 67 0.13 23.91 -1.39
CA CYS A 67 -1.10 24.59 -1.83
C CYS A 67 -2.37 24.20 -1.05
N GLY A 68 -2.27 23.30 -0.06
CA GLY A 68 -3.41 22.90 0.78
C GLY A 68 -4.40 21.91 0.15
N TYR A 69 -4.21 21.45 -1.09
CA TYR A 69 -5.09 20.49 -1.75
C TYR A 69 -5.33 19.22 -0.92
N ASN A 70 -6.60 18.87 -0.67
CA ASN A 70 -7.00 17.71 0.14
C ASN A 70 -8.22 16.93 -0.44
N LYS A 71 -8.64 17.24 -1.68
CA LYS A 71 -9.87 16.65 -2.26
C LYS A 71 -9.71 15.18 -2.67
N CYS A 72 -8.50 14.78 -3.08
CA CYS A 72 -8.25 13.42 -3.56
C CYS A 72 -6.91 12.89 -3.04
N ALA A 73 -6.97 11.88 -2.17
CA ALA A 73 -5.79 11.19 -1.63
C ALA A 73 -4.92 10.52 -2.73
N ALA A 74 -5.52 10.13 -3.86
CA ALA A 74 -4.77 9.54 -4.97
C ALA A 74 -3.83 10.55 -5.64
N ALA A 75 -4.21 11.83 -5.68
CA ALA A 75 -3.43 12.92 -6.24
C ALA A 75 -2.30 13.43 -5.31
N LEU A 76 -2.26 12.97 -4.06
CA LEU A 76 -1.18 13.27 -3.11
C LEU A 76 -0.02 12.30 -3.28
N GLN A 77 1.19 12.85 -3.27
CA GLN A 77 2.47 12.18 -3.47
C GLN A 77 3.45 12.54 -2.35
N PHE A 78 4.34 11.61 -2.02
CA PHE A 78 5.39 11.82 -1.01
C PHE A 78 6.67 12.26 -1.70
N HIS A 79 7.09 13.49 -1.43
CA HIS A 79 8.32 14.08 -1.93
C HIS A 79 9.38 14.05 -0.83
N HIS A 80 10.60 13.59 -1.14
CA HIS A 80 11.70 13.65 -0.16
C HIS A 80 12.38 15.01 -0.29
N THR A 81 12.51 15.76 0.81
CA THR A 81 13.14 17.09 0.80
C THR A 81 14.63 17.02 0.46
N LYS A 82 15.28 15.91 0.84
CA LYS A 82 16.67 15.59 0.57
C LYS A 82 16.77 14.21 -0.05
N PRO A 83 16.83 14.11 -1.40
CA PRO A 83 16.86 12.83 -2.10
C PRO A 83 18.01 11.90 -1.69
N GLU A 84 19.11 12.44 -1.18
CA GLU A 84 20.32 11.74 -0.73
C GLU A 84 20.16 11.06 0.64
N GLU A 85 19.23 11.52 1.49
CA GLU A 85 19.00 10.96 2.83
C GLU A 85 17.97 9.80 2.83
N LYS A 86 17.35 9.52 1.67
CA LYS A 86 16.34 8.47 1.52
C LYS A 86 17.02 7.11 1.37
N THR A 87 16.48 6.10 2.05
CA THR A 87 16.89 4.71 1.84
C THR A 87 15.99 4.06 0.80
N HIS A 88 14.69 4.36 0.83
CA HIS A 88 13.69 3.74 -0.04
C HIS A 88 12.53 4.68 -0.33
N THR A 89 11.88 4.56 -1.50
CA THR A 89 10.66 5.34 -1.75
C THR A 89 9.51 4.87 -0.86
N ILE A 90 8.66 5.79 -0.40
CA ILE A 90 7.46 5.45 0.40
C ILE A 90 6.57 4.46 -0.37
N SER A 91 6.41 4.66 -1.67
CA SER A 91 5.68 3.74 -2.56
C SER A 91 6.25 2.32 -2.53
N TYR A 92 7.58 2.17 -2.52
CA TYR A 92 8.24 0.86 -2.41
C TYR A 92 7.94 0.20 -1.05
N LEU A 93 8.05 0.94 0.05
CA LEU A 93 7.75 0.42 1.40
C LEU A 93 6.27 -0.02 1.54
N ILE A 94 5.35 0.74 0.94
CA ILE A 94 3.92 0.41 0.83
C ILE A 94 3.68 -0.77 -0.12
N ILE A 95 4.47 -0.99 -1.15
CA ILE A 95 4.27 -2.19 -1.99
C ILE A 95 4.75 -3.44 -1.25
N ARG A 96 5.87 -3.34 -0.53
CA ARG A 96 6.53 -4.46 0.18
C ARG A 96 5.94 -4.79 1.55
N ALA A 97 4.91 -4.07 2.02
CA ALA A 97 4.31 -4.32 3.34
C ALA A 97 5.33 -4.30 4.48
N ARG A 98 6.23 -3.32 4.43
CA ARG A 98 7.18 -3.09 5.51
C ARG A 98 6.46 -2.69 6.81
N PRO A 99 7.05 -2.98 7.98
CA PRO A 99 6.51 -2.56 9.27
C PRO A 99 6.25 -1.06 9.31
N TRP A 100 5.23 -0.66 10.09
CA TRP A 100 4.84 0.74 10.20
C TRP A 100 5.98 1.64 10.63
N GLU A 101 6.80 1.22 11.60
CA GLU A 101 7.91 2.04 12.08
C GLU A 101 8.93 2.36 10.99
N VAL A 102 9.23 1.39 10.11
CA VAL A 102 10.13 1.63 8.96
C VAL A 102 9.52 2.64 7.99
N ILE A 103 8.20 2.55 7.76
CA ILE A 103 7.48 3.52 6.92
C ILE A 103 7.49 4.90 7.58
N LYS A 104 7.28 4.97 8.89
CA LYS A 104 7.24 6.20 9.68
C LYS A 104 8.58 6.94 9.65
N THR A 105 9.69 6.24 9.91
CA THR A 105 11.04 6.83 9.84
C THR A 105 11.33 7.46 8.47
N GLU A 106 10.91 6.81 7.38
CA GLU A 106 11.10 7.38 6.05
C GLU A 106 10.10 8.50 5.74
N LEU A 107 8.86 8.40 6.24
CA LEU A 107 7.88 9.47 6.15
C LEU A 107 8.40 10.74 6.81
N ASP A 108 9.07 10.67 7.95
CA ASP A 108 9.59 11.85 8.65
C ASP A 108 10.53 12.70 7.76
N LYS A 109 11.21 12.09 6.80
CA LYS A 109 12.07 12.75 5.79
C LYS A 109 11.32 13.29 4.56
N CYS A 110 10.02 13.04 4.47
CA CYS A 110 9.18 13.41 3.33
C CYS A 110 8.23 14.55 3.66
N ILE A 111 7.78 15.23 2.61
CA ILE A 111 6.62 16.13 2.60
C ILE A 111 5.54 15.57 1.67
N VAL A 112 4.29 15.95 1.92
CA VAL A 112 3.16 15.59 1.05
C VAL A 112 2.85 16.73 0.12
N LEU A 113 2.87 16.46 -1.18
CA LEU A 113 2.54 17.41 -2.24
C LEU A 113 1.44 16.85 -3.14
N CYS A 114 0.62 17.71 -3.74
CA CYS A 114 -0.26 17.28 -4.83
C CYS A 114 0.58 17.03 -6.10
N ALA A 115 0.01 16.31 -7.07
CA ALA A 115 0.70 15.96 -8.31
C ALA A 115 1.33 17.17 -9.03
N ASN A 116 0.66 18.33 -9.02
CA ASN A 116 1.15 19.56 -9.67
C ASN A 116 2.36 20.14 -8.92
N CYS A 117 2.21 20.42 -7.62
CA CYS A 117 3.31 20.91 -6.78
C CYS A 117 4.49 19.94 -6.75
N HIS A 118 4.22 18.62 -6.74
CA HIS A 118 5.26 17.61 -6.79
C HIS A 118 6.04 17.68 -8.11
N ALA A 119 5.36 17.91 -9.25
CA ALA A 119 6.00 18.08 -10.54
C ALA A 119 6.87 19.35 -10.58
N GLU A 120 6.35 20.49 -10.11
CA GLU A 120 7.07 21.77 -10.03
C GLU A 120 8.37 21.67 -9.22
N VAL A 121 8.31 21.04 -8.04
CA VAL A 121 9.48 20.85 -7.17
C VAL A 121 10.47 19.87 -7.81
N SER A 122 9.97 18.82 -8.47
CA SER A 122 10.84 17.84 -9.13
C SER A 122 11.51 18.37 -10.38
N SER A 123 10.95 19.38 -11.05
CA SER A 123 11.48 19.96 -12.29
C SER A 123 12.50 21.08 -12.06
N SER A 124 12.75 21.51 -10.82
CA SER A 124 13.66 22.64 -10.52
C SER A 124 13.41 23.85 -11.43
N ALA A 125 12.15 24.27 -11.55
CA ALA A 125 11.79 25.59 -12.05
C ALA A 125 11.24 26.38 -10.87
N SER A 126 12.13 27.10 -10.20
CA SER A 126 11.76 28.20 -9.32
C SER A 126 11.06 29.30 -10.12
N SER A 127 9.78 29.54 -9.86
CA SER A 127 9.04 30.82 -9.96
C SER A 127 7.54 30.49 -9.86
N GLY A 128 6.78 30.98 -8.90
CA GLY A 128 6.57 32.40 -8.67
C GLY A 128 5.28 32.81 -9.39
N GLN A 129 4.24 33.08 -8.59
CA GLN A 129 3.08 33.92 -8.91
C GLN A 129 2.10 33.44 -10.00
N TRP A 130 0.87 33.13 -9.57
CA TRP A 130 -0.36 33.28 -10.36
C TRP A 130 -1.34 34.10 -9.53
#